data_AF-A0A7S2ETL7-F1
#
_entry.id   AF-A0A7S2ETL7-F1
#
_cell.length_a   1.000
_cell.length_b   1.000
_cell.length_c   1.000
_cell.angle_alpha   90.00
_cell.angle_beta   90.00
_cell.angle_gamma   90.00
#
_symmetry.space_group_name_H-M   'P 1'
#
loop_
_entity.id
_entity.type
_entity.pdbx_description
1 polymer ?
#
loop_
_entity_poly.entity_id
_entity_poly.type
_entity_poly.pdbx_seq_one_letter_code
_entity_poly.pdbx_strand_id
1 'polypeptide(L)'
;PQVQSIALGVVFFWVFAAYTTIQFYAASTYGPVLAANSVGAVYLFFTVSCLFAPSITNKLGCRPVMLIGILGYAALVTSSLVYFLYGERIGGSVVVVGGSILGCGAALLWTAQGRLILQYAAEAERLND
;
A
#
# COMPACT_ATOMS: atom_id res chain seq x y z
N PRO A 1 -8.15 -22.60 1.49
CA PRO A 1 -8.56 -21.36 0.78
C PRO A 1 -9.30 -20.34 1.68
N GLN A 2 -10.36 -20.71 2.40
CA GLN A 2 -11.19 -19.77 3.17
C GLN A 2 -10.44 -19.06 4.31
N VAL A 3 -9.65 -19.78 5.11
CA VAL A 3 -8.88 -19.19 6.24
C VAL A 3 -7.86 -18.16 5.76
N GLN A 4 -7.18 -18.41 4.62
CA GLN A 4 -6.22 -17.45 4.05
C GLN A 4 -6.91 -16.20 3.51
N SER A 5 -8.09 -16.33 2.89
CA SER A 5 -8.87 -15.19 2.41
C SER A 5 -9.41 -14.34 3.56
N ILE A 6 -9.85 -14.97 4.65
CA ILE A 6 -10.30 -14.27 5.86
C ILE A 6 -9.12 -13.52 6.50
N ALA A 7 -7.96 -14.16 6.66
CA ALA A 7 -6.77 -13.51 7.19
C ALA A 7 -6.33 -12.32 6.33
N LEU A 8 -6.37 -12.46 5.00
CA LEU A 8 -6.07 -11.37 4.07
C LEU A 8 -7.06 -10.21 4.23
N GLY A 9 -8.36 -10.50 4.35
CA GLY A 9 -9.40 -9.49 4.58
C GLY A 9 -9.17 -8.70 5.86
N VAL A 10 -8.80 -9.36 6.96
CA VAL A 10 -8.47 -8.71 8.24
C VAL A 10 -7.24 -7.81 8.08
N VAL A 11 -6.19 -8.28 7.40
CA VAL A 11 -4.98 -7.47 7.17
C VAL A 11 -5.29 -6.24 6.33
N PHE A 12 -6.03 -6.40 5.23
CA PHE A 12 -6.43 -5.28 4.39
C PHE A 12 -7.27 -4.27 5.17
N PHE A 13 -8.21 -4.74 5.99
CA PHE A 13 -9.01 -3.87 6.85
C PHE A 13 -8.12 -2.97 7.74
N TRP A 14 -7.15 -3.54 8.44
CA TRP A 14 -6.26 -2.76 9.32
C TRP A 14 -5.30 -1.84 8.56
N VAL A 15 -4.76 -2.30 7.42
CA VAL A 15 -3.86 -1.50 6.58
C VAL A 15 -4.58 -0.27 6.02
N PHE A 16 -5.79 -0.45 5.49
CA PHE A 16 -6.57 0.66 4.95
C PHE A 16 -7.14 1.56 6.05
N ALA A 17 -7.47 1.01 7.23
CA ALA A 17 -7.85 1.82 8.39
C ALA A 17 -6.69 2.74 8.80
N ALA A 18 -5.48 2.20 8.98
CA ALA A 18 -4.30 2.98 9.34
C ALA A 18 -3.97 4.05 8.28
N TYR A 19 -3.97 3.68 7.00
CA TYR A 19 -3.77 4.63 5.90
C TYR A 19 -4.80 5.77 5.94
N THR A 20 -6.09 5.43 6.01
CA THR A 20 -7.18 6.41 5.99
C THR A 20 -7.10 7.35 7.20
N THR A 21 -6.77 6.83 8.38
CA THR A 21 -6.55 7.65 9.58
C THR A 21 -5.41 8.65 9.36
N ILE A 22 -4.25 8.21 8.86
CA ILE A 22 -3.13 9.12 8.56
C ILE A 22 -3.56 10.20 7.59
N GLN A 23 -4.31 9.84 6.54
CA GLN A 23 -4.79 10.79 5.54
C GLN A 23 -5.74 11.85 6.13
N PHE A 24 -6.61 11.47 7.06
CA PHE A 24 -7.49 12.42 7.75
C PHE A 24 -6.73 13.39 8.65
N TYR A 25 -5.69 12.93 9.34
CA TYR A 25 -4.91 13.78 10.24
C TYR A 25 -3.74 14.50 9.54
N ALA A 26 -3.36 14.10 8.32
CA ALA A 26 -2.15 14.58 7.63
C ALA A 26 -2.06 16.11 7.57
N ALA A 27 -3.15 16.81 7.19
CA ALA A 27 -3.14 18.27 7.11
C ALA A 27 -2.96 18.95 8.47
N SER A 28 -3.54 18.36 9.54
CA SER A 28 -3.40 18.86 10.91
C SER A 28 -2.05 18.56 11.55
N THR A 29 -1.41 17.45 11.14
CA THR A 29 -0.12 17.01 11.70
C THR A 29 1.08 17.60 10.95
N TYR A 30 1.03 17.63 9.62
CA TYR A 30 2.15 18.02 8.75
C TYR A 30 2.01 19.44 8.18
N GLY A 31 0.83 20.04 8.31
CA GLY A 31 0.46 21.22 7.54
C GLY A 31 -0.03 20.85 6.12
N PRO A 32 -0.81 21.74 5.48
CA PRO A 32 -1.53 21.43 4.24
C PRO A 32 -0.59 21.18 3.05
N VAL A 33 0.53 21.90 2.98
CA VAL A 33 1.49 21.78 1.86
C VAL A 33 2.19 20.42 1.88
N LEU A 34 2.70 20.02 3.05
CA LEU A 34 3.42 18.76 3.18
C LEU A 34 2.48 17.54 3.05
N ALA A 35 1.26 17.65 3.57
CA ALA A 35 0.21 16.65 3.35
C ALA A 35 -0.08 16.47 1.84
N ALA A 36 -0.28 17.57 1.10
CA ALA A 36 -0.52 17.51 -0.33
C ALA A 36 0.67 16.89 -1.10
N ASN A 37 1.91 17.26 -0.74
CA ASN A 37 3.11 16.71 -1.36
C ASN A 37 3.26 15.20 -1.11
N SER A 38 2.96 14.73 0.11
CA SER A 38 2.99 13.31 0.45
C SER A 38 1.99 12.51 -0.40
N VAL A 39 0.74 12.97 -0.47
CA VAL A 39 -0.30 12.31 -1.26
C VAL A 39 -0.01 12.37 -2.76
N GLY A 40 0.49 13.51 -3.24
CA GLY A 40 0.98 13.66 -4.60
C GLY A 40 2.08 12.65 -4.94
N ALA A 41 3.03 12.44 -4.03
CA ALA A 41 4.10 11.45 -4.19
C ALA A 41 3.56 10.02 -4.23
N VAL A 42 2.58 9.67 -3.38
CA VAL A 42 1.90 8.36 -3.43
C VAL A 42 1.34 8.10 -4.82
N TYR A 43 0.53 9.02 -5.35
CA TYR A 43 -0.12 8.81 -6.65
C TYR A 43 0.84 8.85 -7.84
N LEU A 44 1.88 9.70 -7.77
CA LEU A 44 2.91 9.76 -8.81
C LEU A 44 3.66 8.43 -8.90
N PHE A 45 4.15 7.90 -7.79
CA PHE A 45 4.88 6.63 -7.76
C PHE A 45 3.97 5.44 -8.01
N PHE A 46 2.72 5.48 -7.56
CA PHE A 46 1.70 4.49 -7.92
C PHE A 46 1.53 4.40 -9.43
N THR A 47 1.36 5.55 -10.11
CA THR A 47 1.15 5.61 -11.57
C THR A 47 2.34 5.02 -12.32
N VAL A 48 3.57 5.40 -11.96
CA VAL A 48 4.78 4.87 -12.60
C VAL A 48 4.94 3.37 -12.33
N SER A 49 4.69 2.93 -11.10
CA SER A 49 4.86 1.54 -10.69
C SER A 49 3.83 0.61 -11.32
N CYS A 50 2.61 1.09 -11.61
CA CYS A 50 1.57 0.33 -12.30
C CYS A 50 2.00 -0.20 -13.68
N LEU A 51 2.93 0.48 -14.37
CA LEU A 51 3.47 0.00 -15.64
C LEU A 51 4.28 -1.30 -15.49
N PHE A 52 4.93 -1.49 -14.33
CA PHE A 52 5.82 -2.63 -14.08
C PHE A 52 5.23 -3.67 -13.14
N ALA A 53 4.24 -3.29 -12.32
CA ALA A 53 3.63 -4.14 -11.30
C ALA A 53 3.08 -5.48 -11.86
N PRO A 54 2.45 -5.55 -13.05
CA PRO A 54 2.00 -6.81 -13.63
C PRO A 54 3.16 -7.78 -13.93
N SER A 55 4.26 -7.26 -14.48
CA SER A 55 5.45 -8.06 -14.81
C SER A 55 6.10 -8.63 -13.54
N ILE A 56 6.22 -7.81 -12.49
CA ILE A 56 6.77 -8.23 -11.19
C ILE A 56 5.87 -9.29 -10.54
N THR A 57 4.55 -9.06 -10.54
CA THR A 57 3.56 -10.00 -10.00
C THR A 57 3.59 -11.34 -10.72
N ASN A 58 3.83 -11.35 -12.04
CA ASN A 58 3.92 -12.59 -12.80
C ASN A 58 5.18 -13.41 -12.49
N LYS A 59 6.30 -12.75 -12.20
CA LYS A 59 7.57 -13.43 -11.90
C LYS A 59 7.65 -13.93 -10.46
N LEU A 60 7.22 -13.13 -9.48
CA LEU A 60 7.36 -13.43 -8.05
C LEU A 60 6.14 -14.14 -7.45
N GLY A 61 4.98 -14.07 -8.11
CA GLY A 61 3.72 -14.61 -7.62
C GLY A 61 2.98 -13.67 -6.65
N CYS A 62 1.68 -13.92 -6.47
CA CYS A 62 0.78 -12.97 -5.79
C CYS A 62 1.09 -12.81 -4.29
N ARG A 63 1.38 -13.91 -3.57
CA ARG A 63 1.58 -13.89 -2.11
C ARG A 63 2.76 -13.01 -1.65
N PRO A 64 4.00 -13.20 -2.13
CA PRO A 64 5.13 -12.37 -1.68
C PRO A 64 4.99 -10.92 -2.13
N VAL A 65 4.42 -10.67 -3.32
CA VAL A 65 4.21 -9.31 -3.84
C VAL A 65 3.19 -8.53 -2.99
N MET A 66 2.13 -9.18 -2.52
CA MET A 66 1.21 -8.56 -1.56
C MET A 66 1.89 -8.22 -0.23
N LEU A 67 2.75 -9.09 0.30
CA LEU A 67 3.50 -8.80 1.54
C LEU A 67 4.40 -7.57 1.37
N ILE A 68 5.12 -7.48 0.26
CA ILE A 68 5.94 -6.30 -0.08
C ILE A 68 5.05 -5.04 -0.18
N GLY A 69 3.86 -5.17 -0.77
CA GLY A 69 2.90 -4.09 -0.85
C GLY A 69 2.45 -3.59 0.52
N ILE A 70 2.14 -4.49 1.45
CA ILE A 70 1.76 -4.16 2.85
C ILE A 70 2.91 -3.46 3.58
N LEU A 71 4.16 -3.89 3.37
CA LEU A 71 5.32 -3.21 3.94
C LEU A 71 5.44 -1.75 3.46
N GLY A 72 4.99 -1.45 2.24
CA GLY A 72 4.88 -0.08 1.75
C GLY A 72 3.92 0.79 2.58
N TYR A 73 2.80 0.22 3.03
CA TYR A 73 1.89 0.90 3.96
C TYR A 73 2.51 1.10 5.34
N ALA A 74 3.24 0.11 5.85
CA ALA A 74 3.98 0.24 7.11
C ALA A 74 5.06 1.34 7.03
N ALA A 75 5.65 1.58 5.85
CA ALA A 75 6.62 2.65 5.64
C ALA A 75 6.01 4.04 5.81
N LEU A 76 4.78 4.28 5.31
CA LEU A 76 4.08 5.55 5.54
C LEU A 76 3.74 5.72 7.03
N VAL A 77 3.23 4.67 7.69
CA VAL A 77 2.93 4.75 9.15
C VAL A 77 4.19 5.10 9.94
N THR A 78 5.32 4.50 9.58
CA THR A 78 6.61 4.74 10.24
C THR A 78 7.12 6.16 9.95
N SER A 79 7.01 6.64 8.71
CA SER A 79 7.43 8.01 8.36
C SER A 79 6.58 9.07 9.07
N SER A 80 5.27 8.81 9.18
CA SER A 80 4.32 9.59 9.96
C SER A 80 4.68 9.65 11.45
N LEU A 81 5.09 8.52 12.04
CA LEU A 81 5.53 8.44 13.43
C LEU A 81 6.86 9.18 13.66
N VAL A 82 7.81 9.04 12.74
CA VAL A 82 9.09 9.76 12.80
C VAL A 82 8.87 11.27 12.75
N TYR A 83 7.95 11.75 11.90
CA TYR A 83 7.57 13.17 11.89
C TYR A 83 7.03 13.62 13.25
N PHE A 84 6.16 12.83 13.87
CA PHE A 84 5.59 13.16 15.17
C PHE A 84 6.64 13.25 16.28
N LEU A 85 7.65 12.38 16.26
CA LEU A 85 8.69 12.32 17.30
C LEU A 85 9.81 13.35 17.13
N TYR A 86 10.24 13.62 15.89
CA TYR A 86 11.42 14.43 15.60
C TYR A 86 11.09 15.80 14.97
N GLY A 87 9.82 16.08 14.71
CA GLY A 87 9.35 17.32 14.12
C GLY A 87 9.76 17.52 12.66
N GLU A 88 9.46 18.71 12.15
CA GLU A 88 9.53 19.04 10.72
C GLU A 88 10.95 18.98 10.14
N ARG A 89 11.97 19.29 10.94
CA ARG A 89 13.38 19.43 10.49
C ARG A 89 13.95 18.16 9.87
N ILE A 90 13.47 17.00 10.29
CA ILE A 90 13.84 15.67 9.75
C ILE A 90 12.60 15.00 9.12
N GLY A 91 11.41 15.22 9.69
CA GLY A 91 10.18 14.56 9.28
C GLY A 91 9.68 14.95 7.88
N GLY A 92 9.92 16.18 7.42
CA GLY A 92 9.33 16.67 6.17
C GLY A 92 9.65 15.80 4.95
N SER A 93 10.94 15.59 4.68
CA SER A 93 11.37 14.73 3.57
C SER A 93 11.02 13.26 3.79
N VAL A 94 11.04 12.79 5.05
CA VAL A 94 10.77 11.40 5.41
C VAL A 94 9.33 11.01 5.13
N VAL A 95 8.36 11.90 5.36
CA VAL A 95 6.95 11.66 5.04
C VAL A 95 6.73 11.52 3.54
N VAL A 96 7.35 12.38 2.73
CA VAL A 96 7.26 12.31 1.26
C VAL A 96 7.89 11.02 0.72
N VAL A 97 9.05 10.62 1.24
CA VAL A 97 9.70 9.35 0.89
C VAL A 97 8.83 8.16 1.29
N GLY A 98 8.21 8.20 2.48
CA GLY A 98 7.25 7.17 2.92
C GLY A 98 6.04 7.08 1.98
N GLY A 99 5.54 8.22 1.50
CA GLY A 99 4.50 8.29 0.47
C GLY A 99 4.93 7.66 -0.86
N SER A 100 6.13 7.95 -1.34
CA SER A 100 6.68 7.34 -2.57
C SER A 100 6.79 5.82 -2.46
N ILE A 101 7.33 5.31 -1.34
CA ILE A 101 7.46 3.87 -1.09
C ILE A 101 6.09 3.20 -1.03
N LEU A 102 5.13 3.84 -0.35
CA LEU A 102 3.75 3.39 -0.33
C LEU A 102 3.16 3.34 -1.75
N GLY A 103 3.38 4.37 -2.58
CA GLY A 103 2.92 4.39 -3.96
C GLY A 103 3.37 3.15 -4.76
N CYS A 104 4.66 2.81 -4.67
CA CYS A 104 5.19 1.58 -5.26
C CYS A 104 4.56 0.30 -4.69
N GLY A 105 4.43 0.23 -3.35
CA GLY A 105 3.83 -0.91 -2.66
C GLY A 105 2.35 -1.10 -3.01
N ALA A 106 1.59 -0.01 -3.12
CA ALA A 106 0.18 -0.04 -3.48
C ALA A 106 -0.04 -0.57 -4.89
N ALA A 107 0.78 -0.18 -5.87
CA ALA A 107 0.68 -0.68 -7.24
C ALA A 107 0.87 -2.22 -7.29
N LEU A 108 1.87 -2.72 -6.55
CA LEU A 108 2.13 -4.15 -6.42
C LEU A 108 0.99 -4.88 -5.70
N LEU A 109 0.52 -4.32 -4.59
CA LEU A 109 -0.55 -4.89 -3.76
C LEU A 109 -1.85 -5.06 -4.54
N TRP A 110 -2.31 -4.00 -5.21
CA TRP A 110 -3.55 -4.02 -5.99
C TRP A 110 -3.46 -4.94 -7.20
N THR A 111 -2.31 -4.98 -7.88
CA THR A 111 -2.10 -5.89 -9.01
C THR A 111 -2.12 -7.36 -8.57
N ALA A 112 -1.43 -7.68 -7.48
CA ALA A 112 -1.38 -9.03 -6.94
C ALA A 112 -2.74 -9.48 -6.38
N GLN A 113 -3.48 -8.58 -5.73
CA GLN A 113 -4.80 -8.85 -5.19
C GLN A 113 -5.82 -9.12 -6.30
N GLY A 114 -5.83 -8.32 -7.37
CA GLY A 114 -6.71 -8.54 -8.52
C GLY A 114 -6.45 -9.88 -9.21
N ARG A 115 -5.17 -10.24 -9.40
CA ARG A 115 -4.79 -11.54 -9.96
C ARG A 115 -5.22 -12.71 -9.07
N LEU A 116 -5.10 -12.57 -7.75
CA LEU A 116 -5.46 -13.62 -6.81
C LEU A 116 -6.98 -13.88 -6.79
N ILE A 117 -7.81 -12.84 -6.90
CA ILE A 117 -9.26 -13.01 -7.06
C ILE A 117 -9.57 -13.80 -8.33
N LEU A 118 -8.96 -13.44 -9.46
CA LEU A 118 -9.16 -14.15 -10.73
C LEU A 118 -8.77 -15.63 -10.63
N GLN A 119 -7.66 -15.93 -9.93
CA GLN A 119 -7.23 -17.30 -9.67
C GLN A 119 -8.26 -18.08 -8.83
N TYR A 120 -8.83 -17.45 -7.80
CA TYR A 120 -9.85 -18.09 -6.97
C TYR A 120 -11.18 -18.30 -7.70
N ALA A 121 -11.57 -17.38 -8.59
CA ALA A 121 -12.75 -17.54 -9.43
C ALA A 121 -12.60 -18.71 -10.42
N ALA A 122 -11.46 -18.78 -11.11
CA ALA A 122 -11.18 -19.88 -12.04
C ALA A 122 -11.09 -21.25 -11.35
N GLU A 123 -10.55 -21.31 -10.13
CA GLU A 123 -10.51 -22.56 -9.35
C GLU A 123 -11.92 -22.99 -8.90
N ALA A 124 -12.78 -22.05 -8.53
CA ALA A 124 -14.16 -22.34 -8.16
C ALA A 124 -14.99 -22.83 -9.35
N GLU A 125 -14.77 -22.28 -10.55
CA GLU A 125 -15.38 -22.74 -11.79
C GLU A 125 -14.95 -24.18 -12.12
N ARG A 126 -13.65 -24.48 -12.01
CA ARG A 126 -13.10 -25.82 -12.23
C ARG A 126 -13.60 -26.92 -11.30
N LEU A 127 -14.03 -26.57 -10.08
CA LEU A 127 -14.54 -27.53 -9.10
C LEU A 127 -16.04 -27.80 -9.26
N ASN A 128 -16.74 -26.98 -10.07
CA ASN A 128 -18.17 -27.13 -10.37
C ASN A 128 -18.43 -27.88 -11.70
N ASP A 129 -17.39 -28.13 -12.50
CA ASP A 129 -17.39 -29.00 -13.70
C ASP A 129 -16.84 -30.40 -13.37
#